data_AF-A0A1H5TAI0-F1
#
_entry.id   AF-A0A1H5TAI0-F1
#
_cell.length_a   1.000
_cell.length_b   1.000
_cell.length_c   1.000
_cell.angle_alpha   90.00
_cell.angle_beta   90.00
_cell.angle_gamma   90.00
#
_symmetry.space_group_name_H-M   'P 1'
#
loop_
_entity.id
_entity.type
_entity.pdbx_description
1 polymer ?
#
loop_
_entity_poly.entity_id
_entity_poly.type
_entity_poly.pdbx_seq_one_letter_code
_entity_poly.pdbx_strand_id
1 'polypeptide(L)'
;MDETEFWEIVDSTRDAADGDPEEHADLMVERLAGLDPEAVLDFARHFETRFNRAFTWELWGAADIMLGGADEDAFDFFRCWLIGEGRHVFEGALHAPDDLAFLVPEFDPEADGDAEDLGYAADEAYEQLTGVRLPDLELPAPDGPEGDRPEFDDEQAMAARFPQLWARFG
;
A
#
# COMPACT_ATOMS: atom_id res chain seq x y z
N MET A 1 -6.63 -0.74 18.54
CA MET A 1 -5.47 -1.64 18.35
C MET A 1 -4.18 -0.86 18.26
N ASP A 2 -3.08 -1.47 18.69
CA ASP A 2 -1.75 -0.90 18.51
C ASP A 2 -1.15 -1.22 17.12
N GLU A 3 0.02 -0.65 16.82
CA GLU A 3 0.70 -0.86 15.54
C GLU A 3 1.15 -2.31 15.33
N THR A 4 1.48 -3.05 16.39
CA THR A 4 1.91 -4.45 16.26
C THR A 4 0.73 -5.30 15.82
N GLU A 5 -0.43 -5.11 16.47
CA GLU A 5 -1.68 -5.79 16.10
C GLU A 5 -2.12 -5.48 14.66
N PHE A 6 -1.95 -4.22 14.21
CA PHE A 6 -2.22 -3.83 12.83
C PHE A 6 -1.40 -4.67 11.84
N TRP A 7 -0.07 -4.72 12.01
CA TRP A 7 0.80 -5.47 11.11
C TRP A 7 0.57 -6.98 11.20
N GLU A 8 0.25 -7.51 12.39
CA GLU A 8 -0.11 -8.92 12.55
C GLU A 8 -1.36 -9.28 11.74
N ILE A 9 -2.36 -8.41 11.67
CA ILE A 9 -3.54 -8.62 10.83
C ILE A 9 -3.13 -8.65 9.35
N VAL A 10 -2.42 -7.62 8.87
CA VAL A 10 -1.97 -7.53 7.47
C VAL A 10 -1.17 -8.76 7.05
N ASP A 11 -0.17 -9.15 7.83
CA ASP A 11 0.69 -10.29 7.53
C ASP A 11 -0.11 -11.61 7.54
N SER A 12 -1.00 -11.79 8.55
CA SER A 12 -1.77 -13.03 8.66
C SER A 12 -2.77 -13.23 7.53
N THR A 13 -3.37 -12.15 7.02
CA THR A 13 -4.33 -12.22 5.90
C THR A 13 -3.61 -12.35 4.56
N ARG A 14 -2.43 -11.73 4.40
CA ARG A 14 -1.57 -11.91 3.22
C ARG A 14 -1.13 -13.37 3.09
N ASP A 15 -0.63 -13.94 4.19
CA ASP A 15 -0.15 -15.33 4.22
C ASP A 15 -1.28 -16.33 3.93
N ALA A 16 -2.53 -16.00 4.32
CA ALA A 16 -3.70 -16.83 4.06
C ALA A 16 -4.22 -16.69 2.61
N ALA A 17 -3.97 -15.55 1.95
CA ALA A 17 -4.31 -15.29 0.56
C ALA A 17 -3.32 -15.89 -0.46
N ASP A 18 -2.19 -16.45 0.00
CA ASP A 18 -1.13 -17.02 -0.87
C ASP A 18 -0.62 -16.03 -1.93
N GLY A 19 -0.59 -14.74 -1.58
CA GLY A 19 -0.12 -13.66 -2.43
C GLY A 19 -1.15 -13.05 -3.39
N ASP A 20 -2.42 -13.47 -3.34
CA ASP A 20 -3.50 -12.88 -4.15
C ASP A 20 -4.05 -11.61 -3.48
N PRO A 21 -3.97 -10.42 -4.12
CA PRO A 21 -4.42 -9.16 -3.49
C PRO A 21 -5.94 -9.05 -3.27
N GLU A 22 -6.76 -9.63 -4.15
CA GLU A 22 -8.22 -9.62 -4.01
C GLU A 22 -8.64 -10.48 -2.80
N GLU A 23 -8.13 -11.71 -2.72
CA GLU A 23 -8.36 -12.59 -1.57
C GLU A 23 -7.77 -12.00 -0.28
N HIS A 24 -6.64 -11.27 -0.36
CA HIS A 24 -6.06 -10.59 0.79
C HIS A 24 -7.01 -9.53 1.36
N ALA A 25 -7.64 -8.73 0.50
CA ALA A 25 -8.64 -7.75 0.93
C ALA A 25 -9.87 -8.42 1.57
N ASP A 26 -10.42 -9.46 0.93
CA ASP A 26 -11.56 -10.21 1.47
C ASP A 26 -11.26 -10.80 2.86
N LEU A 27 -10.11 -11.46 3.02
CA LEU A 27 -9.67 -12.01 4.30
C LEU A 27 -9.40 -10.92 5.36
N MET A 28 -8.94 -9.75 4.93
CA MET A 28 -8.78 -8.59 5.81
C MET A 28 -10.13 -8.08 6.31
N VAL A 29 -11.13 -7.96 5.43
CA VAL A 29 -12.51 -7.61 5.80
C VAL A 29 -13.07 -8.63 6.79
N GLU A 30 -12.99 -9.93 6.49
CA GLU A 30 -13.47 -11.00 7.39
C GLU A 30 -12.80 -10.92 8.77
N ARG A 31 -11.48 -10.71 8.79
CA ARG A 31 -10.71 -10.63 10.03
C ARG A 31 -11.13 -9.44 10.88
N LEU A 32 -11.32 -8.27 10.26
CA LEU A 32 -11.73 -7.02 10.90
C LEU A 32 -13.18 -7.06 11.37
N ALA A 33 -14.09 -7.67 10.59
CA ALA A 33 -15.49 -7.86 10.96
C ALA A 33 -15.68 -8.80 12.17
N GLY A 34 -14.64 -9.55 12.55
CA GLY A 34 -14.60 -10.33 13.79
C GLY A 34 -14.17 -9.54 15.04
N LEU A 35 -13.78 -8.28 14.90
CA LEU A 35 -13.34 -7.40 15.99
C LEU A 35 -14.47 -6.48 16.46
N ASP A 36 -14.20 -5.68 17.51
CA ASP A 36 -15.08 -4.59 17.89
C ASP A 36 -14.87 -3.35 16.98
N PRO A 37 -15.91 -2.49 16.81
CA PRO A 37 -15.81 -1.31 15.94
C PRO A 37 -14.70 -0.32 16.30
N GLU A 38 -14.32 -0.22 17.58
CA GLU A 38 -13.24 0.68 18.02
C GLU A 38 -11.88 0.16 17.54
N ALA A 39 -11.65 -1.16 17.57
CA ALA A 39 -10.48 -1.78 16.97
C ALA A 39 -10.41 -1.55 15.45
N VAL A 40 -11.53 -1.66 14.72
CA VAL A 40 -11.57 -1.39 13.27
C VAL A 40 -11.25 0.08 12.96
N LEU A 41 -11.75 1.03 13.77
CA LEU A 41 -11.38 2.44 13.65
C LEU A 41 -9.88 2.67 13.84
N ASP A 42 -9.27 2.00 14.81
CA ASP A 42 -7.83 2.10 15.02
C ASP A 42 -7.05 1.46 13.87
N PHE A 43 -7.52 0.36 13.28
CA PHE A 43 -6.94 -0.22 12.07
C PHE A 43 -6.97 0.79 10.92
N ALA A 44 -8.13 1.42 10.67
CA ALA A 44 -8.29 2.43 9.64
C ALA A 44 -7.32 3.62 9.83
N ARG A 45 -7.14 4.10 11.07
CA ARG A 45 -6.15 5.14 11.38
C ARG A 45 -4.71 4.71 11.06
N HIS A 46 -4.37 3.46 11.37
CA HIS A 46 -3.04 2.92 11.06
C HIS A 46 -2.83 2.81 9.55
N PHE A 47 -3.81 2.32 8.81
CA PHE A 47 -3.75 2.21 7.35
C PHE A 47 -3.60 3.61 6.72
N GLU A 48 -4.50 4.53 7.05
CA GLU A 48 -4.51 5.90 6.52
C GLU A 48 -3.22 6.67 6.84
N THR A 49 -2.65 6.48 8.04
CA THR A 49 -1.35 7.07 8.40
C THR A 49 -0.23 6.56 7.48
N ARG A 50 -0.26 5.29 7.10
CA ARG A 50 0.74 4.67 6.22
C ARG A 50 0.52 5.05 4.77
N PHE A 51 -0.73 5.10 4.32
CA PHE A 51 -1.11 5.58 3.00
C PHE A 51 -0.61 7.00 2.74
N ASN A 52 -0.78 7.89 3.73
CA ASN A 52 -0.27 9.25 3.70
C ASN A 52 1.27 9.32 3.76
N ARG A 53 1.93 8.47 4.57
CA ARG A 53 3.42 8.40 4.60
C ARG A 53 4.02 7.91 3.29
N ALA A 54 3.31 7.06 2.56
CA ALA A 54 3.75 6.52 1.27
C ALA A 54 3.54 7.51 0.11
N PHE A 55 2.88 8.65 0.35
CA PHE A 55 2.63 9.66 -0.67
C PHE A 55 3.89 10.51 -0.94
N THR A 56 4.85 9.91 -1.63
CA THR A 56 6.12 10.52 -1.99
C THR A 56 6.40 10.36 -3.47
N TRP A 57 7.12 11.33 -4.04
CA TRP A 57 7.56 11.29 -5.42
C TRP A 57 8.54 10.15 -5.72
N GLU A 58 9.32 9.72 -4.72
CA GLU A 58 10.25 8.60 -4.85
C GLU A 58 9.51 7.25 -4.98
N LEU A 59 8.47 7.02 -4.16
CA LEU A 59 7.63 5.83 -4.29
C LEU A 59 6.78 5.85 -5.56
N TRP A 60 6.33 7.03 -6.00
CA TRP A 60 5.64 7.14 -7.30
C TRP A 60 6.58 6.77 -8.45
N GLY A 61 7.84 7.23 -8.42
CA GLY A 61 8.86 6.80 -9.39
C GLY A 61 9.07 5.29 -9.42
N ALA A 62 9.09 4.63 -8.26
CA ALA A 62 9.20 3.18 -8.17
C ALA A 62 7.95 2.48 -8.74
N ALA A 63 6.74 2.94 -8.39
CA ALA A 63 5.48 2.42 -8.91
C ALA A 63 5.42 2.56 -10.44
N ASP A 64 5.81 3.72 -10.98
CA ASP A 64 5.84 3.99 -12.41
C ASP A 64 6.74 2.99 -13.17
N ILE A 65 7.93 2.69 -12.64
CA ILE A 65 8.82 1.68 -13.24
C ILE A 65 8.23 0.27 -13.12
N MET A 66 7.75 -0.11 -11.94
CA MET A 66 7.28 -1.47 -11.67
C MET A 66 6.00 -1.81 -12.46
N LEU A 67 5.09 -0.85 -12.61
CA LEU A 67 3.82 -1.00 -13.31
C LEU A 67 3.92 -0.69 -14.81
N GLY A 68 5.06 -0.16 -15.29
CA GLY A 68 5.22 0.30 -16.67
C GLY A 68 4.42 1.57 -16.99
N GLY A 69 4.23 2.42 -15.97
CA GLY A 69 3.45 3.66 -15.98
C GLY A 69 2.49 3.70 -14.79
N ALA A 70 2.50 4.79 -14.01
CA ALA A 70 1.56 4.98 -12.91
C ALA A 70 0.94 6.38 -12.94
N ASP A 71 -0.36 6.45 -13.23
CA ASP A 71 -1.14 7.66 -12.97
C ASP A 71 -1.49 7.78 -11.47
N GLU A 72 -2.32 8.77 -11.12
CA GLU A 72 -2.67 9.02 -9.72
C GLU A 72 -3.40 7.83 -9.09
N ASP A 73 -4.40 7.28 -9.79
CA ASP A 73 -5.19 6.14 -9.31
C ASP A 73 -4.30 4.88 -9.17
N ALA A 74 -3.48 4.57 -10.19
CA ALA A 74 -2.54 3.45 -10.12
C ALA A 74 -1.53 3.61 -8.96
N PHE A 75 -1.10 4.83 -8.67
CA PHE A 75 -0.21 5.08 -7.53
C PHE A 75 -0.92 4.91 -6.18
N ASP A 76 -2.20 5.28 -6.07
CA ASP A 76 -3.01 5.03 -4.89
C ASP A 76 -3.13 3.52 -4.64
N PHE A 77 -3.43 2.75 -5.67
CA PHE A 77 -3.56 1.30 -5.58
C PHE A 77 -2.23 0.63 -5.20
N PHE A 78 -1.12 1.12 -5.77
CA PHE A 78 0.22 0.67 -5.43
C PHE A 78 0.56 0.94 -3.95
N ARG A 79 0.13 2.09 -3.40
CA ARG A 79 0.34 2.40 -1.98
C ARG A 79 -0.48 1.47 -1.07
N CYS A 80 -1.71 1.11 -1.46
CA CYS A 80 -2.50 0.11 -0.76
C CYS A 80 -1.82 -1.26 -0.78
N TRP A 81 -1.36 -1.70 -1.96
CA TRP A 81 -0.60 -2.94 -2.13
C TRP A 81 0.67 -2.95 -1.28
N LEU A 82 1.44 -1.86 -1.27
CA LEU A 82 2.68 -1.75 -0.49
C LEU A 82 2.44 -1.87 1.02
N ILE A 83 1.29 -1.42 1.51
CA ILE A 83 0.87 -1.65 2.90
C ILE A 83 0.53 -3.13 3.09
N GLY A 84 -0.18 -3.75 2.14
CA GLY A 84 -0.49 -5.18 2.10
C GLY A 84 0.73 -6.10 2.16
N GLU A 85 1.84 -5.69 1.53
CA GLU A 85 3.14 -6.38 1.59
C GLU A 85 3.78 -6.40 2.99
N GLY A 86 3.15 -5.75 3.97
CA GLY A 86 3.50 -5.84 5.38
C GLY A 86 4.71 -4.99 5.75
N ARG A 87 5.05 -5.03 7.05
CA ARG A 87 5.92 -4.01 7.66
C ARG A 87 7.30 -3.95 7.04
N HIS A 88 7.91 -5.10 6.74
CA HIS A 88 9.28 -5.17 6.28
C HIS A 88 9.44 -4.52 4.90
N VAL A 89 8.54 -4.84 3.97
CA VAL A 89 8.54 -4.29 2.62
C VAL A 89 8.17 -2.82 2.67
N PHE A 90 7.08 -2.47 3.37
CA PHE A 90 6.61 -1.09 3.48
C PHE A 90 7.68 -0.12 4.02
N GLU A 91 8.29 -0.43 5.17
CA GLU A 91 9.31 0.43 5.76
C GLU A 91 10.63 0.40 4.96
N GLY A 92 10.95 -0.71 4.30
CA GLY A 92 12.08 -0.81 3.38
C GLY A 92 11.91 0.11 2.17
N ALA A 93 10.74 0.07 1.56
CA ALA A 93 10.39 0.92 0.42
C ALA A 93 10.37 2.40 0.79
N LEU A 94 9.85 2.78 1.96
CA LEU A 94 9.93 4.15 2.45
C LEU A 94 11.37 4.64 2.66
N HIS A 95 12.29 3.73 3.02
CA HIS A 95 13.69 4.07 3.23
C HIS A 95 14.46 4.18 1.91
N ALA A 96 14.25 3.23 1.01
CA ALA A 96 14.92 3.13 -0.28
C ALA A 96 13.99 2.44 -1.30
N PRO A 97 13.17 3.18 -2.07
CA PRO A 97 12.23 2.57 -3.02
C PRO A 97 12.88 1.67 -4.06
N ASP A 98 14.13 1.95 -4.48
CA ASP A 98 14.87 1.11 -5.42
C ASP A 98 15.14 -0.32 -4.88
N ASP A 99 15.15 -0.51 -3.55
CA ASP A 99 15.31 -1.82 -2.93
C ASP A 99 14.07 -2.73 -3.13
N LEU A 100 12.92 -2.19 -3.59
CA LEU A 100 11.77 -3.00 -3.99
C LEU A 100 12.14 -4.05 -5.05
N ALA A 101 13.16 -3.79 -5.88
CA ALA A 101 13.72 -4.77 -6.80
C ALA A 101 14.13 -6.10 -6.14
N PHE A 102 14.46 -6.07 -4.84
CA PHE A 102 14.87 -7.22 -4.04
C PHE A 102 13.85 -7.62 -2.97
N LEU A 103 13.10 -6.66 -2.42
CA LEU A 103 12.12 -6.92 -1.37
C LEU A 103 10.90 -7.70 -1.89
N VAL A 104 10.55 -7.50 -3.17
CA VAL A 104 9.41 -8.18 -3.83
C VAL A 104 9.88 -8.94 -5.08
N PRO A 105 10.62 -10.05 -4.92
CA PRO A 105 11.26 -10.76 -6.04
C PRO A 105 10.27 -11.41 -7.02
N GLU A 106 9.01 -11.59 -6.63
CA GLU A 106 7.98 -12.28 -7.41
C GLU A 106 6.90 -11.35 -7.98
N PHE A 107 7.11 -10.03 -7.91
CA PHE A 107 6.18 -9.01 -8.44
C PHE A 107 5.75 -9.25 -9.89
N ASP A 108 4.43 -9.33 -10.10
CA ASP A 108 3.72 -9.42 -11.39
C ASP A 108 2.86 -8.17 -11.61
N PRO A 109 3.19 -7.25 -12.53
CA PRO A 109 2.44 -6.02 -12.74
C PRO A 109 0.99 -6.20 -13.24
N GLU A 110 0.59 -7.41 -13.66
CA GLU A 110 -0.82 -7.69 -14.02
C GLU A 110 -1.69 -8.05 -12.82
N ALA A 111 -1.10 -8.42 -11.69
CA ALA A 111 -1.80 -8.89 -10.50
C ALA A 111 -1.40 -8.10 -9.23
N ASP A 112 -0.11 -7.80 -9.08
CA ASP A 112 0.46 -7.04 -7.98
C ASP A 112 0.42 -5.53 -8.25
N GLY A 113 0.35 -4.74 -7.17
CA GLY A 113 0.35 -3.28 -7.26
C GLY A 113 -1.02 -2.65 -7.57
N ASP A 114 -2.02 -3.44 -7.95
CA ASP A 114 -3.41 -3.03 -8.06
C ASP A 114 -4.23 -3.63 -6.90
N ALA A 115 -4.23 -2.97 -5.74
CA ALA A 115 -4.88 -3.48 -4.53
C ALA A 115 -5.74 -2.41 -3.84
N GLU A 116 -6.58 -1.71 -4.61
CA GLU A 116 -7.51 -0.69 -4.12
C GLU A 116 -8.34 -1.21 -2.92
N ASP A 117 -8.84 -2.45 -3.01
CA ASP A 117 -9.74 -3.06 -2.03
C ASP A 117 -9.12 -3.19 -0.61
N LEU A 118 -7.79 -3.31 -0.50
CA LEU A 118 -7.12 -3.26 0.80
C LEU A 118 -7.35 -1.93 1.52
N GLY A 119 -7.45 -0.83 0.77
CA GLY A 119 -7.77 0.49 1.30
C GLY A 119 -9.20 0.61 1.83
N TYR A 120 -10.13 -0.18 1.30
CA TYR A 120 -11.53 -0.18 1.72
C TYR A 120 -11.87 -1.21 2.80
N ALA A 121 -10.97 -2.13 3.12
CA ALA A 121 -11.25 -3.24 4.02
C ALA A 121 -11.78 -2.81 5.40
N ALA A 122 -11.27 -1.70 5.94
CA ALA A 122 -11.71 -1.16 7.23
C ALA A 122 -13.09 -0.51 7.16
N ASP A 123 -13.39 0.23 6.09
CA ASP A 123 -14.69 0.83 5.83
C ASP A 123 -15.78 -0.23 5.72
N GLU A 124 -15.50 -1.29 4.94
CA GLU A 124 -16.43 -2.39 4.76
C GLU A 124 -16.68 -3.16 6.06
N ALA A 125 -15.63 -3.53 6.78
CA ALA A 125 -15.77 -4.23 8.06
C ALA A 125 -16.54 -3.39 9.09
N TYR A 126 -16.29 -2.08 9.14
CA TYR A 126 -17.00 -1.19 10.05
C TYR A 126 -18.48 -1.06 9.68
N GLU A 127 -18.81 -0.95 8.39
CA GLU A 127 -20.20 -0.92 7.92
C GLU A 127 -20.93 -2.23 8.21
N GLN A 128 -20.27 -3.39 8.05
CA GLN A 128 -20.83 -4.69 8.41
C GLN A 128 -21.15 -4.80 9.91
N LEU A 129 -20.25 -4.30 10.77
CA LEU A 129 -20.39 -4.36 12.22
C LEU A 129 -21.46 -3.40 12.77
N THR A 130 -21.57 -2.21 12.19
CA THR A 130 -22.33 -1.10 12.78
C THR A 130 -23.58 -0.71 11.99
N GLY A 131 -23.64 -1.11 10.71
CA GLY A 131 -24.68 -0.69 9.76
C GLY A 131 -24.56 0.77 9.31
N VAL A 132 -23.41 1.42 9.54
CA VAL A 132 -23.13 2.79 9.09
C VAL A 132 -21.71 2.90 8.55
N ARG A 133 -21.47 3.86 7.66
CA ARG A 133 -20.13 4.16 7.13
C ARG A 133 -19.15 4.54 8.23
N LEU A 134 -17.88 4.20 8.01
CA LEU A 134 -16.78 4.59 8.87
C LEU A 134 -16.72 6.12 9.00
N PRO A 135 -16.69 6.68 10.22
CA PRO A 135 -16.56 8.11 10.43
C PRO A 135 -15.19 8.63 10.00
N ASP A 136 -15.12 9.93 9.67
CA ASP A 136 -13.86 10.62 9.40
C ASP A 136 -12.82 10.35 10.52
N LEU A 137 -11.61 9.99 10.12
CA LEU A 137 -10.52 9.62 11.01
C LEU A 137 -9.86 10.83 11.67
N GLU A 138 -10.18 12.05 11.20
CA GLU A 138 -9.63 13.33 11.65
C GLU A 138 -8.09 13.38 11.54
N LEU A 139 -7.53 12.67 10.56
CA LEU A 139 -6.10 12.63 10.27
C LEU A 139 -5.70 13.76 9.30
N PRO A 140 -4.50 14.36 9.48
CA PRO A 140 -3.99 15.33 8.53
C PRO A 140 -3.60 14.61 7.23
N ALA A 141 -4.25 14.99 6.13
CA ALA A 141 -3.85 14.57 4.79
C ALA A 141 -2.75 15.51 4.23
N PRO A 142 -1.75 14.99 3.52
CA PRO A 142 -0.77 15.80 2.80
C PRO A 142 -1.42 16.54 1.62
N ASP A 143 -0.92 17.75 1.31
CA ASP A 143 -1.40 18.56 0.17
C ASP A 143 -0.94 18.00 -1.21
N GLY A 144 -0.02 17.04 -1.21
CA GLY A 144 0.59 16.43 -2.39
C GLY A 144 1.76 15.52 -2.03
N PRO A 145 2.39 14.86 -3.03
CA PRO A 145 3.49 13.95 -2.77
C PRO A 145 4.72 14.70 -2.25
N GLU A 146 5.37 14.17 -1.22
CA GLU A 146 6.61 14.74 -0.67
C GLU A 146 7.81 14.48 -1.60
N GLY A 147 8.76 15.42 -1.61
CA GLY A 147 10.04 15.30 -2.32
C GLY A 147 10.04 15.96 -3.70
N ASP A 148 11.04 15.60 -4.51
CA ASP A 148 11.22 16.14 -5.85
C ASP A 148 10.63 15.20 -6.90
N ARG A 149 9.68 15.71 -7.70
CA ARG A 149 9.05 14.96 -8.79
C ARG A 149 10.10 14.40 -9.77
N PRO A 150 10.07 13.09 -10.10
CA PRO A 150 10.95 12.51 -11.12
C PRO A 150 10.65 13.05 -12.52
N GLU A 151 11.66 13.06 -13.36
CA GLU A 151 11.53 13.30 -14.80
C GLU A 151 11.03 12.02 -15.47
N PHE A 152 9.75 11.69 -15.29
CA PHE A 152 9.14 10.44 -15.77
C PHE A 152 9.35 10.20 -17.29
N ASP A 153 9.41 11.28 -18.08
CA ASP A 153 9.64 11.19 -19.54
C ASP A 153 11.13 10.99 -19.93
N ASP A 154 12.08 11.04 -18.98
CA ASP A 154 13.51 10.82 -19.21
C ASP A 154 13.95 9.46 -18.63
N GLU A 155 13.94 8.44 -19.48
CA GLU A 155 14.39 7.09 -19.16
C GLU A 155 15.81 7.05 -18.56
N GLN A 156 16.73 7.92 -19.00
CA GLN A 156 18.09 7.93 -18.45
C GLN A 156 18.12 8.51 -17.04
N ALA A 157 17.30 9.52 -16.76
CA ALA A 157 17.14 10.07 -15.42
C ALA A 157 16.50 9.03 -14.47
N MET A 158 15.46 8.34 -14.94
CA MET A 158 14.79 7.27 -14.19
C MET A 158 15.75 6.09 -13.90
N ALA A 159 16.49 5.61 -14.91
CA ALA A 159 17.50 4.56 -14.74
C ALA A 159 18.63 4.94 -13.79
N ALA A 160 19.01 6.22 -13.75
CA ALA A 160 20.04 6.70 -12.83
C ALA A 160 19.52 6.85 -11.39
N ARG A 161 18.23 7.18 -11.22
CA ARG A 161 17.59 7.35 -9.92
C ARG A 161 17.20 6.00 -9.28
N PHE A 162 16.75 5.05 -10.08
CA PHE A 162 16.30 3.72 -9.66
C PHE A 162 17.05 2.60 -10.41
N PRO A 163 18.38 2.48 -10.25
CA PRO A 163 19.17 1.55 -11.04
C PRO A 163 18.78 0.08 -10.87
N GLN A 164 18.25 -0.33 -9.71
CA GLN A 164 17.89 -1.74 -9.47
C GLN A 164 16.52 -2.07 -10.05
N LEU A 165 15.52 -1.21 -9.84
CA LEU A 165 14.21 -1.36 -10.44
C LEU A 165 14.30 -1.27 -11.97
N TRP A 166 15.06 -0.30 -12.48
CA TRP A 166 15.25 -0.15 -13.93
C TRP A 166 15.92 -1.38 -14.56
N ALA A 167 16.92 -1.97 -13.90
CA ALA A 167 17.55 -3.18 -14.40
C ALA A 167 16.59 -4.38 -14.49
N ARG A 168 15.50 -4.37 -13.71
CA ARG A 168 14.51 -5.46 -13.64
C ARG A 168 13.29 -5.21 -14.53
N PHE A 169 12.81 -3.96 -14.61
CA PHE A 169 11.52 -3.62 -15.21
C PHE A 169 11.61 -2.61 -16.38
N GLY A 170 12.73 -1.90 -16.54
CA GLY A 170 12.92 -0.86 -17.57
C GLY A 170 13.47 -1.36 -18.91
#